data_AF-A0A258TBJ1-F1
#
_entry.id   AF-A0A258TBJ1-F1
#
_cell.length_a   1.000
_cell.length_b   1.000
_cell.length_c   1.000
_cell.angle_alpha   90.00
_cell.angle_beta   90.00
_cell.angle_gamma   90.00
#
_symmetry.space_group_name_H-M   'P 1'
#
loop_
_entity.id
_entity.type
_entity.pdbx_description
1 polymer ?
#
loop_
_entity_poly.entity_id
_entity_poly.type
_entity_poly.pdbx_seq_one_letter_code
_entity_poly.pdbx_strand_id
1 'polypeptide(L)'
;MKMAEVDSQALKIACSSSRNQPTSPPVNAIAHPNAHTLTPKKPALAGAGLCRSDLMTKPAPVVMDRHEIRAEVHRRETTLTAIAVAANLNPSACRSALVRRHLAGEQALAAFLGVPPEKIWPERYAKPSPWAKRILSERSRASQNDGQATDMGAAA
;
A
#
# COMPACT_ATOMS: atom_id res chain seq x y z
N MET A 1 -30.40 21.02 -38.97
CA MET A 1 -30.48 20.12 -37.81
C MET A 1 -29.78 20.80 -36.65
N LYS A 2 -30.57 21.43 -35.77
CA LYS A 2 -30.11 22.12 -34.55
C LYS A 2 -29.73 21.03 -33.55
N MET A 3 -28.46 20.89 -33.20
CA MET A 3 -28.05 20.06 -32.07
C MET A 3 -28.00 20.96 -30.83
N ALA A 4 -28.72 20.49 -29.81
CA ALA A 4 -29.03 21.24 -28.61
C ALA A 4 -27.79 21.47 -27.74
N GLU A 5 -27.63 22.75 -27.38
CA GLU A 5 -27.02 23.28 -26.17
C GLU A 5 -27.43 22.42 -24.95
N VAL A 6 -26.45 21.86 -24.22
CA VAL A 6 -26.69 21.27 -22.90
C VAL A 6 -26.14 22.24 -21.88
N ASP A 7 -27.12 22.84 -21.21
CA ASP A 7 -27.07 23.92 -20.26
C ASP A 7 -26.19 23.64 -19.02
N SER A 8 -25.52 24.69 -18.59
CA SER A 8 -24.79 24.78 -17.33
C SER A 8 -25.73 24.76 -16.13
N GLN A 9 -25.63 23.72 -15.28
CA GLN A 9 -26.05 23.83 -13.88
C GLN A 9 -24.94 23.24 -13.00
N ALA A 10 -24.04 24.07 -12.50
CA ALA A 10 -24.22 24.75 -11.22
C ALA A 10 -24.39 23.78 -10.04
N LEU A 11 -23.29 23.13 -9.62
CA LEU A 11 -23.18 22.65 -8.25
C LEU A 11 -22.09 23.43 -7.52
N LYS A 12 -22.50 24.62 -7.07
CA LYS A 12 -21.83 25.39 -6.02
C LYS A 12 -22.02 24.63 -4.71
N ILE A 13 -21.08 23.78 -4.33
CA ILE A 13 -21.01 23.32 -2.93
C ILE A 13 -20.25 24.41 -2.17
N ALA A 14 -21.04 25.34 -1.62
CA ALA A 14 -20.58 26.29 -0.62
C ALA A 14 -20.24 25.52 0.67
N CYS A 15 -18.95 25.22 0.89
CA CYS A 15 -18.46 24.81 2.19
C CYS A 15 -18.15 26.06 3.03
N SER A 16 -19.21 26.70 3.54
CA SER A 16 -19.11 27.81 4.48
C SER A 16 -19.37 27.31 5.90
N SER A 17 -18.41 27.57 6.78
CA SER A 17 -18.60 27.88 8.20
C SER A 17 -19.40 26.89 9.07
N SER A 18 -18.70 26.16 9.94
CA SER A 18 -19.01 26.30 11.37
C SER A 18 -17.84 25.90 12.25
N ARG A 19 -17.30 26.94 12.89
CA ARG A 19 -16.35 26.92 13.99
C ARG A 19 -17.17 26.55 15.24
N ASN A 20 -16.88 25.45 15.92
CA ASN A 20 -17.07 25.41 17.37
C ASN A 20 -16.21 24.33 18.03
N GLN A 21 -15.17 24.78 18.73
CA GLN A 21 -14.53 24.08 19.85
C GLN A 21 -15.17 24.62 21.13
N PRO A 22 -15.40 23.78 22.16
CA PRO A 22 -14.97 24.20 23.49
C PRO A 22 -14.36 23.02 24.29
N THR A 23 -13.09 23.13 24.66
CA THR A 23 -12.57 23.48 26.01
C THR A 23 -12.56 22.34 27.02
N SER A 24 -11.34 21.92 27.40
CA SER A 24 -10.97 21.09 28.56
C SER A 24 -11.48 21.66 29.89
N PRO A 25 -11.45 20.87 30.99
CA PRO A 25 -10.27 20.99 31.85
C PRO A 25 -9.64 19.64 32.30
N PRO A 26 -8.36 19.68 32.72
CA PRO A 26 -7.62 18.54 33.27
C PRO A 26 -7.89 18.39 34.77
N VAL A 27 -7.74 17.16 35.30
CA VAL A 27 -7.03 16.79 36.54
C VAL A 27 -7.57 15.46 37.08
N ASN A 28 -6.74 14.42 37.06
CA ASN A 28 -6.44 13.73 38.32
C ASN A 28 -5.11 12.98 38.19
N ALA A 29 -4.11 13.51 38.88
CA ALA A 29 -2.85 12.84 39.14
C ALA A 29 -2.95 12.23 40.54
N ILE A 30 -2.84 10.90 40.65
CA ILE A 30 -2.34 10.28 41.87
C ILE A 30 -1.29 9.25 41.45
N ALA A 31 -0.05 9.59 41.74
CA ALA A 31 1.10 8.72 41.68
C ALA A 31 1.07 7.72 42.83
N HIS A 32 1.48 6.47 42.58
CA HIS A 32 2.28 5.69 43.53
C HIS A 32 3.23 4.77 42.75
N PRO A 33 4.56 4.93 42.91
CA PRO A 33 5.55 4.00 42.42
C PRO A 33 5.98 3.03 43.52
N ASN A 34 5.61 1.75 43.43
CA ASN A 34 6.49 0.64 43.84
C ASN A 34 5.83 -0.72 43.57
N ALA A 35 6.53 -1.62 42.89
CA ALA A 35 6.67 -3.03 43.26
C ALA A 35 7.46 -3.77 42.17
N HIS A 36 8.75 -3.90 42.43
CA HIS A 36 9.63 -4.93 41.92
C HIS A 36 9.08 -6.29 42.36
N THR A 37 8.50 -7.10 41.47
CA THR A 37 8.40 -8.54 41.72
C THR A 37 8.15 -9.31 40.43
N LEU A 38 9.21 -10.03 40.02
CA LEU A 38 9.20 -11.34 39.41
C LEU A 38 8.62 -11.47 38.00
N THR A 39 9.56 -11.50 37.05
CA THR A 39 9.42 -12.25 35.81
C THR A 39 8.99 -13.70 36.11
N PRO A 40 7.84 -14.18 35.61
CA PRO A 40 7.60 -15.61 35.56
C PRO A 40 8.53 -16.18 34.49
N LYS A 41 9.54 -16.89 34.98
CA LYS A 41 10.35 -17.89 34.29
C LYS A 41 9.48 -18.64 33.26
N LYS A 42 9.86 -18.52 31.99
CA LYS A 42 9.29 -19.23 30.84
C LYS A 42 9.03 -20.70 31.22
N PRO A 43 7.78 -21.19 31.22
CA PRO A 43 7.54 -22.63 31.36
C PRO A 43 8.02 -23.28 30.06
N ALA A 44 9.02 -24.13 30.20
CA ALA A 44 9.42 -25.05 29.15
C ALA A 44 8.42 -26.23 29.13
N LEU A 45 7.96 -26.53 27.91
CA LEU A 45 7.57 -27.86 27.41
C LEU A 45 6.22 -28.47 27.85
N ALA A 46 5.20 -28.27 27.00
CA ALA A 46 4.26 -29.29 26.49
C ALA A 46 3.43 -28.57 25.40
N GLY A 47 3.39 -28.92 24.11
CA GLY A 47 3.27 -30.25 23.55
C GLY A 47 1.85 -30.49 23.06
N ALA A 48 1.33 -29.71 22.11
CA ALA A 48 0.19 -30.09 21.27
C ALA A 48 0.01 -29.13 20.08
N GLY A 49 0.12 -29.67 18.87
CA GLY A 49 -0.49 -29.09 17.68
C GLY A 49 0.31 -28.01 16.96
N LEU A 50 1.36 -28.41 16.23
CA LEU A 50 1.49 -27.87 14.88
C LEU A 50 0.25 -28.36 14.11
N CYS A 51 -0.84 -27.61 14.19
CA CYS A 51 -1.97 -27.79 13.29
C CYS A 51 -1.39 -27.61 11.88
N ARG A 52 -1.40 -28.70 11.11
CA ARG A 52 -0.90 -28.75 9.73
C ARG A 52 -1.82 -27.98 8.76
N SER A 53 -2.39 -26.87 9.19
CA SER A 53 -3.30 -26.03 8.41
C SER A 53 -2.60 -24.84 7.74
N ASP A 54 -1.37 -24.51 8.17
CA ASP A 54 -0.56 -23.43 7.55
C ASP A 54 0.29 -23.91 6.36
N LEU A 55 0.14 -25.17 5.93
CA LEU A 55 0.32 -25.53 4.53
C LEU A 55 -0.88 -24.99 3.72
N MET A 56 -1.19 -23.70 3.96
CA MET A 56 -1.97 -22.86 3.07
C MET A 56 -1.32 -23.05 1.70
N THR A 57 -2.03 -23.78 0.85
CA THR A 57 -1.84 -23.84 -0.59
C THR A 57 -1.43 -22.45 -1.04
N LYS A 58 -0.13 -22.23 -1.25
CA LYS A 58 0.36 -21.01 -1.88
C LYS A 58 -0.33 -21.05 -3.23
N PRO A 59 -1.39 -20.24 -3.46
CA PRO A 59 -2.14 -20.38 -4.68
C PRO A 59 -1.12 -20.12 -5.77
N ALA A 60 -1.00 -21.09 -6.69
CA ALA A 60 -0.16 -20.92 -7.87
C ALA A 60 -0.49 -19.53 -8.42
N PRO A 61 0.53 -18.71 -8.74
CA PRO A 61 0.30 -17.34 -9.13
C PRO A 61 -0.64 -17.35 -10.32
N VAL A 62 -1.91 -17.00 -10.08
CA VAL A 62 -2.90 -16.86 -11.13
C VAL A 62 -2.53 -15.57 -11.83
N VAL A 63 -1.67 -15.69 -12.83
CA VAL A 63 -1.25 -14.57 -13.66
C VAL A 63 -2.51 -14.09 -14.37
N MET A 64 -3.06 -12.97 -13.90
CA MET A 64 -4.31 -12.48 -14.42
C MET A 64 -4.03 -11.52 -15.58
N ASP A 65 -4.40 -11.95 -16.78
CA ASP A 65 -4.24 -11.10 -17.97
C ASP A 65 -5.20 -9.89 -17.90
N ARG A 66 -4.86 -8.81 -18.62
CA ARG A 66 -5.69 -7.60 -18.74
C ARG A 66 -7.14 -7.94 -19.11
N HIS A 67 -7.36 -8.93 -19.96
CA HIS A 67 -8.68 -9.36 -20.39
C HIS A 67 -9.45 -10.04 -19.26
N GLU A 68 -8.78 -10.85 -18.45
CA GLU A 68 -9.36 -11.52 -17.27
C GLU A 68 -9.79 -10.49 -16.20
N ILE A 69 -8.96 -9.47 -15.95
CA ILE A 69 -9.32 -8.35 -15.05
C ILE A 69 -10.59 -7.65 -15.53
N ARG A 70 -10.70 -7.39 -16.84
CA ARG A 70 -11.89 -6.77 -17.42
C ARG A 70 -13.10 -7.69 -17.29
N ALA A 71 -12.94 -8.98 -17.57
CA ALA A 71 -14.02 -9.96 -17.45
C ALA A 71 -14.57 -10.00 -16.02
N GLU A 72 -13.71 -10.00 -15.00
CA GLU A 72 -14.18 -10.01 -13.60
C GLU A 72 -14.86 -8.73 -13.17
N VAL A 73 -14.39 -7.58 -13.67
CA VAL A 73 -15.07 -6.31 -13.44
C VAL A 73 -16.48 -6.32 -14.05
N HIS A 74 -16.65 -6.91 -15.24
CA HIS A 74 -17.97 -7.04 -15.87
C HIS A 74 -18.86 -8.10 -15.18
N ARG A 75 -18.29 -9.20 -14.68
CA ARG A 75 -19.03 -10.21 -13.90
C ARG A 75 -19.62 -9.64 -12.61
N ARG A 76 -19.01 -8.57 -12.07
CA ARG A 76 -19.49 -7.83 -10.90
C ARG A 76 -20.32 -6.60 -11.27
N GLU A 77 -20.74 -6.48 -12.53
CA GLU A 77 -21.56 -5.39 -13.06
C GLU A 77 -21.00 -3.98 -12.79
N THR A 78 -19.70 -3.87 -12.60
CA THR A 78 -19.03 -2.61 -12.26
C THR A 78 -18.18 -2.15 -13.45
N THR A 79 -17.80 -0.86 -13.48
CA THR A 79 -16.86 -0.32 -14.47
C THR A 79 -15.54 0.09 -13.84
N LEU A 80 -14.45 0.04 -14.62
CA LEU A 80 -13.12 0.51 -14.17
C LEU A 80 -13.16 1.97 -13.70
N THR A 81 -14.03 2.79 -14.31
CA THR A 81 -14.24 4.19 -13.94
C THR A 81 -14.98 4.31 -12.61
N ALA A 82 -16.00 3.49 -12.36
CA ALA A 82 -16.70 3.47 -11.07
C ALA A 82 -15.76 3.07 -9.92
N ILE A 83 -14.87 2.10 -10.15
CA ILE A 83 -13.85 1.69 -9.17
C ILE A 83 -12.88 2.84 -8.88
N ALA A 84 -12.42 3.53 -9.92
CA ALA A 84 -11.53 4.67 -9.76
C ALA A 84 -12.19 5.81 -8.97
N VAL A 85 -13.45 6.12 -9.28
CA VAL A 85 -14.23 7.16 -8.57
C VAL A 85 -14.47 6.78 -7.11
N ALA A 86 -14.81 5.51 -6.84
CA ALA A 86 -14.97 5.01 -5.47
C ALA A 86 -13.66 5.11 -4.65
N ALA A 87 -12.51 4.98 -5.33
CA ALA A 87 -11.19 5.16 -4.73
C ALA A 87 -10.72 6.64 -4.71
N ASN A 88 -11.57 7.60 -5.10
CA ASN A 88 -11.23 9.02 -5.25
C ASN A 88 -10.01 9.25 -6.18
N LEU A 89 -9.89 8.47 -7.24
CA LEU A 89 -8.87 8.56 -8.27
C LEU A 89 -9.44 9.09 -9.59
N ASN A 90 -8.56 9.54 -10.48
CA ASN A 90 -8.97 9.89 -11.84
C ASN A 90 -9.62 8.67 -12.53
N PRO A 91 -10.74 8.82 -13.25
CA PRO A 91 -11.42 7.70 -13.94
C PRO A 91 -10.51 6.94 -14.93
N SER A 92 -9.47 7.60 -15.44
CA SER A 92 -8.46 7.00 -16.33
C SER A 92 -7.37 6.22 -15.60
N ALA A 93 -7.28 6.32 -14.26
CA ALA A 93 -6.23 5.68 -13.45
C ALA A 93 -6.28 4.15 -13.55
N CYS A 94 -7.46 3.55 -13.39
CA CYS A 94 -7.62 2.10 -13.51
C CYS A 94 -7.37 1.61 -14.94
N ARG A 95 -7.75 2.37 -15.97
CA ARG A 95 -7.45 2.03 -17.37
C ARG A 95 -5.95 2.11 -17.66
N SER A 96 -5.29 3.11 -17.06
CA SER A 96 -3.85 3.29 -17.14
C SER A 96 -3.09 2.16 -16.45
N ALA A 97 -3.56 1.69 -15.28
CA ALA A 97 -2.95 0.57 -14.55
C ALA A 97 -2.84 -0.74 -15.37
N LEU A 98 -3.75 -0.94 -16.32
CA LEU A 98 -3.72 -2.10 -17.22
C LEU A 98 -2.65 -2.02 -18.31
N VAL A 99 -2.14 -0.83 -18.62
CA VAL A 99 -1.17 -0.61 -19.71
C VAL A 99 0.21 -0.23 -19.15
N ARG A 100 0.23 0.71 -18.20
CA ARG A 100 1.44 1.27 -17.57
C ARG A 100 1.40 1.06 -16.06
N ARG A 101 2.56 1.15 -15.40
CA ARG A 101 2.64 1.03 -13.94
C ARG A 101 1.92 2.21 -13.27
N HIS A 102 0.90 1.93 -12.48
CA HIS A 102 0.12 2.96 -11.79
C HIS A 102 -0.32 2.45 -10.41
N LEU A 103 0.53 2.68 -9.39
CA LEU A 103 0.38 2.09 -8.05
C LEU A 103 -1.03 2.26 -7.46
N ALA A 104 -1.57 3.49 -7.45
CA ALA A 104 -2.89 3.74 -6.86
C ALA A 104 -4.03 3.02 -7.61
N GLY A 105 -3.88 2.87 -8.93
CA GLY A 105 -4.89 2.20 -9.77
C GLY A 105 -4.81 0.68 -9.64
N GLU A 106 -3.60 0.15 -9.56
CA GLU A 106 -3.33 -1.27 -9.26
C GLU A 106 -3.89 -1.64 -7.88
N GLN A 107 -3.68 -0.79 -6.87
CA GLN A 107 -4.21 -0.97 -5.52
C GLN A 107 -5.74 -0.92 -5.49
N ALA A 108 -6.37 0.02 -6.20
CA ALA A 108 -7.83 0.11 -6.28
C ALA A 108 -8.44 -1.16 -6.92
N LEU A 109 -7.83 -1.66 -8.00
CA LEU A 109 -8.25 -2.91 -8.64
C LEU A 109 -8.01 -4.13 -7.73
N ALA A 110 -6.86 -4.18 -7.05
CA ALA A 110 -6.53 -5.23 -6.09
C ALA A 110 -7.53 -5.26 -4.92
N ALA A 111 -7.86 -4.10 -4.36
CA ALA A 111 -8.83 -3.96 -3.28
C ALA A 111 -10.23 -4.40 -3.72
N PHE A 112 -10.64 -4.01 -4.94
CA PHE A 112 -11.91 -4.47 -5.50
C PHE A 112 -11.92 -5.99 -5.67
N LEU A 113 -10.89 -6.57 -6.29
CA LEU A 113 -10.81 -8.01 -6.56
C LEU A 113 -10.60 -8.86 -5.30
N GLY A 114 -10.03 -8.28 -4.23
CA GLY A 114 -9.61 -9.01 -3.03
C GLY A 114 -8.30 -9.79 -3.23
N VAL A 115 -7.54 -9.45 -4.27
CA VAL A 115 -6.30 -10.14 -4.66
C VAL A 115 -5.16 -9.13 -4.57
N PRO A 116 -4.02 -9.46 -3.94
CA PRO A 116 -2.89 -8.54 -3.86
C PRO A 116 -2.35 -8.19 -5.27
N PRO A 117 -1.86 -6.96 -5.50
CA PRO A 117 -1.37 -6.52 -6.80
C PRO A 117 -0.18 -7.36 -7.29
N GLU A 118 0.59 -7.96 -6.37
CA GLU A 118 1.70 -8.87 -6.68
C GLU A 118 1.25 -10.14 -7.42
N LYS A 119 0.03 -10.63 -7.17
CA LYS A 119 -0.51 -11.81 -7.86
C LYS A 119 -1.06 -11.45 -9.23
N ILE A 120 -1.67 -10.27 -9.37
CA ILE A 120 -2.25 -9.78 -10.63
C ILE A 120 -1.12 -9.44 -11.62
N TRP A 121 -0.07 -8.74 -11.16
CA TRP A 121 1.07 -8.32 -11.98
C TRP A 121 2.39 -8.91 -11.46
N PRO A 122 2.60 -10.23 -11.58
CA PRO A 122 3.78 -10.90 -11.02
C PRO A 122 5.09 -10.35 -11.60
N GLU A 123 5.11 -10.02 -12.89
CA GLU A 123 6.28 -9.44 -13.55
C GLU A 123 6.69 -8.08 -12.94
N ARG A 124 5.72 -7.24 -12.55
CA ARG A 124 5.98 -5.92 -11.98
C ARG A 124 6.47 -5.98 -10.54
N TYR A 125 6.04 -6.99 -9.78
CA TYR A 125 6.37 -7.14 -8.36
C TYR A 125 7.38 -8.28 -8.10
N ALA A 126 7.96 -8.85 -9.16
CA ALA A 126 9.00 -9.86 -9.05
C ALA A 126 10.20 -9.29 -8.26
N LYS A 127 10.59 -10.00 -7.20
CA LYS A 127 11.79 -9.64 -6.43
C LYS A 127 13.01 -9.75 -7.35
N PRO A 128 13.94 -8.78 -7.32
CA PRO A 128 15.13 -8.86 -8.15
C PRO A 128 15.91 -10.13 -7.83
N SER A 129 16.43 -10.77 -8.88
CA SER A 129 17.28 -11.96 -8.77
C SER A 129 18.45 -11.72 -7.79
N PRO A 130 18.90 -12.73 -7.04
CA PRO A 130 20.06 -12.61 -6.14
C PRO A 130 21.29 -12.01 -6.84
N TRP A 131 21.51 -12.34 -8.11
CA TRP A 131 22.60 -11.76 -8.91
C TRP A 131 22.40 -10.25 -9.12
N ALA A 132 21.21 -9.81 -9.52
CA ALA A 132 20.91 -8.39 -9.71
C ALA A 132 21.04 -7.58 -8.42
N LYS A 133 20.63 -8.16 -7.27
CA LYS A 133 20.83 -7.55 -5.95
C LYS A 133 22.31 -7.38 -5.61
N ARG A 134 23.13 -8.39 -5.90
CA ARG A 134 24.59 -8.33 -5.69
C ARG A 134 25.21 -7.19 -6.51
N ILE A 135 24.87 -7.08 -7.79
CA ILE A 135 25.39 -6.02 -8.66
C ILE A 135 24.96 -4.63 -8.17
N LEU A 136 23.68 -4.46 -7.79
CA LEU A 136 23.19 -3.19 -7.24
C LEU A 136 23.89 -2.82 -5.92
N SER A 137 24.10 -3.80 -5.04
CA SER A 137 24.83 -3.62 -3.78
C SER A 137 26.28 -3.23 -4.02
N GLU A 138 26.96 -3.87 -4.97
CA GLU A 138 28.35 -3.55 -5.30
C GLU A 138 28.48 -2.12 -5.85
N ARG A 139 27.56 -1.74 -6.76
CA ARG A 139 27.51 -0.38 -7.29
C ARG A 139 27.26 0.67 -6.21
N SER A 140 26.39 0.37 -5.24
CA SER A 140 26.16 1.24 -4.08
C SER A 140 27.41 1.38 -3.21
N ARG A 141 28.15 0.30 -2.96
CA ARG A 141 29.40 0.32 -2.18
C ARG A 141 30.50 1.09 -2.87
N ALA A 142 30.66 0.91 -4.19
CA ALA A 142 31.61 1.66 -4.99
C ALA A 142 31.34 3.18 -4.92
N SER A 143 30.08 3.59 -5.08
CA SER A 143 29.67 5.00 -4.96
C SER A 143 29.90 5.61 -3.58
N GLN A 144 29.87 4.80 -2.51
CA GLN A 144 30.16 5.28 -1.15
C GLN A 144 31.65 5.53 -0.91
N ASN A 145 32.53 4.88 -1.69
CA ASN A 145 33.97 5.02 -1.56
C ASN A 145 34.49 6.34 -2.17
N ASP A 146 33.84 6.84 -3.23
CA ASP A 146 34.21 8.12 -3.87
C ASP A 146 33.90 9.36 -3.00
N GLY A 147 33.01 9.21 -2.01
CA GLY A 147 32.63 10.27 -1.05
C GLY A 147 33.33 10.17 0.30
N GLN A 148 34.23 9.19 0.51
CA GLN A 148 35.09 9.17 1.69
C GLN A 148 36.03 10.37 1.59
N ALA A 149 35.71 11.41 2.35
CA ALA A 149 36.54 12.60 2.48
C ALA A 149 37.97 12.16 2.77
N THR A 150 38.90 12.47 1.85
CA THR A 150 40.31 12.56 2.19
C THR A 150 40.40 13.51 3.37
N ASP A 151 40.80 12.99 4.53
CA ASP A 151 41.12 13.73 5.74
C ASP A 151 42.13 14.82 5.37
N MET A 152 41.64 16.03 5.05
CA MET A 152 42.49 17.19 4.81
C MET A 152 42.98 17.62 6.18
N GLY A 153 44.13 17.05 6.55
CA GLY A 153 44.76 17.22 7.84
C GLY A 153 44.75 18.67 8.32
N ALA A 154 44.20 18.86 9.51
CA ALA A 154 44.39 20.06 10.31
C ALA A 154 45.90 20.21 10.60
N ALA A 155 46.59 21.00 9.80
CA ALA A 155 47.93 21.49 10.13
C ALA A 155 47.77 22.70 11.06
N ALA A 156 48.29 22.54 12.28
CA ALA A 156 48.33 23.52 13.36
C ALA A 156 49.39 24.60 13.14
#